data_AF-A0A0M0C0T9-F1
#
_entry.id   AF-A0A0M0C0T9-F1
#
_cell.length_a   1.000
_cell.length_b   1.000
_cell.length_c   1.000
_cell.angle_alpha   90.00
_cell.angle_beta   90.00
_cell.angle_gamma   90.00
#
_symmetry.space_group_name_H-M   'P 1'
#
loop_
_entity.id
_entity.type
_entity.pdbx_description
1 polymer ?
#
loop_
_entity_poly.entity_id
_entity_poly.type
_entity_poly.pdbx_seq_one_letter_code
_entity_poly.pdbx_strand_id
1 'polypeptide(L)' 'MIIPVRCFTCGKLVGDKWEEFARRIKTGENASDVLDSLDLSRYCCRRMLLSNVEIIDQVLRFNEETEKRKEAHNFY' A
#
# COMPACT_ATOMS: atom_id res chain seq x y z
N MET A 1 2.58 5.50 -3.14
CA MET A 1 3.84 4.84 -2.75
C MET A 1 3.48 3.66 -1.86
N ILE A 2 4.36 2.68 -1.67
CA ILE A 2 4.09 1.52 -0.81
C ILE A 2 3.78 1.96 0.63
N ILE A 3 2.96 1.19 1.35
CA ILE A 3 2.66 1.42 2.76
C ILE A 3 3.93 1.49 3.63
N PRO A 4 3.99 2.36 4.65
CA PRO A 4 5.10 2.34 5.60
C PRO A 4 5.19 0.99 6.35
N VAL A 5 6.42 0.48 6.50
CA VAL A 5 6.71 -0.77 7.23
C VAL A 5 6.25 -0.67 8.68
N ARG A 6 6.47 0.48 9.34
CA ARG A 6 6.07 0.76 10.73
C ARG A 6 5.26 2.05 10.80
N CYS A 7 4.38 2.15 11.79
CA CYS A 7 3.65 3.38 12.05
C CYS A 7 4.57 4.53 12.47
N PHE A 8 4.39 5.70 11.87
CA PHE A 8 5.19 6.91 12.15
C PHE A 8 5.11 7.42 13.59
N THR A 9 4.08 7.05 14.36
CA THR A 9 3.89 7.52 15.73
C THR A 9 4.21 6.45 16.76
N CYS A 10 3.61 5.27 16.63
CA CYS A 10 3.72 4.20 17.62
C CYS A 10 4.93 3.28 17.36
N GLY A 11 5.49 3.28 16.15
CA GLY A 11 6.54 2.33 15.74
C GLY A 11 6.08 0.87 15.62
N LYS A 12 4.80 0.56 15.86
CA LYS A 12 4.23 -0.78 15.67
C LYS A 12 4.38 -1.19 14.20
N LEU A 13 4.61 -2.49 13.95
CA LEU A 13 4.61 -3.06 12.60
C LEU A 13 3.21 -2.95 12.00
N VAL A 14 3.14 -2.43 10.77
CA VAL A 14 1.87 -2.22 10.03
C VAL A 14 1.95 -2.77 8.60
N GLY A 15 3.14 -2.76 7.98
CA GLY A 15 3.29 -3.18 6.59
C GLY A 15 2.94 -4.65 6.32
N ASP A 16 3.06 -5.52 7.32
CA ASP A 16 2.68 -6.93 7.26
C ASP A 16 1.16 -7.16 7.09
N LYS A 17 0.34 -6.19 7.55
CA LYS A 17 -1.13 -6.32 7.62
C LYS A 17 -1.85 -5.72 6.42
N TRP A 18 -1.15 -5.02 5.55
CA TRP A 18 -1.76 -4.27 4.44
C TRP A 18 -2.48 -5.16 3.44
N GLU A 19 -1.84 -6.24 2.98
CA GLU A 19 -2.44 -7.12 1.96
C GLU A 19 -3.74 -7.75 2.43
N GLU A 20 -3.79 -8.17 3.69
CA GLU A 20 -4.98 -8.74 4.31
C GLU A 20 -6.09 -7.69 4.46
N PHE A 21 -5.74 -6.50 4.95
CA PHE A 21 -6.66 -5.37 5.04
C PHE A 21 -7.26 -5.02 3.66
N ALA A 22 -6.40 -4.82 2.66
CA ALA A 22 -6.83 -4.47 1.30
C ALA A 22 -7.72 -5.54 0.67
N ARG A 23 -7.44 -6.83 0.91
CA ARG A 23 -8.26 -7.93 0.42
C ARG A 23 -9.66 -7.93 1.04
N ARG A 24 -9.76 -7.80 2.37
CA ARG A 24 -11.04 -7.80 3.09
C ARG A 24 -11.90 -6.58 2.77
N ILE A 25 -11.29 -5.41 2.62
CA ILE A 25 -11.97 -4.19 2.16
C ILE A 25 -12.52 -4.38 0.73
N LYS A 26 -11.76 -5.01 -0.17
CA LYS A 26 -12.24 -5.33 -1.53
C LYS A 26 -13.42 -6.32 -1.51
N THR A 27 -13.49 -7.21 -0.53
CA THR A 27 -14.64 -8.12 -0.32
C THR A 27 -15.88 -7.40 0.23
N GLY A 28 -15.75 -6.15 0.68
CA GLY A 28 -16.86 -5.34 1.19
C GLY A 28 -17.05 -5.41 2.71
N GLU A 29 -16.07 -5.93 3.46
CA GLU A 29 -16.10 -5.88 4.93
C GLU A 29 -15.93 -4.44 5.45
N ASN A 30 -16.51 -4.15 6.62
CA ASN A 30 -16.35 -2.86 7.27
C ASN A 30 -14.92 -2.65 7.76
N ALA A 31 -14.36 -1.47 7.46
CA ALA A 31 -12.99 -1.16 7.82
C ALA A 31 -12.70 -1.20 9.33
N SER A 32 -13.68 -0.86 10.18
CA SER A 32 -13.48 -0.92 11.64
C SER A 32 -13.24 -2.36 12.10
N ASP A 33 -14.13 -3.27 11.72
CA ASP A 33 -14.10 -4.67 12.14
C ASP A 33 -12.81 -5.36 11.65
N VAL A 34 -12.37 -5.04 10.43
CA VAL A 34 -11.11 -5.55 9.88
C VAL A 34 -9.92 -5.05 10.71
N LEU A 35 -9.87 -3.75 11.03
CA LEU A 35 -8.79 -3.17 11.85
C LEU A 35 -8.76 -3.74 13.27
N ASP A 36 -9.93 -4.03 13.83
CA ASP A 36 -10.07 -4.70 15.13
C ASP A 36 -9.54 -6.14 15.07
N SER A 37 -9.88 -6.88 14.00
CA SER A 37 -9.37 -8.25 13.80
C SER A 37 -7.85 -8.33 13.59
N LEU A 38 -7.24 -7.26 13.07
CA LEU A 38 -5.80 -7.13 12.85
C LEU A 38 -5.01 -6.65 14.08
N ASP A 39 -5.63 -6.60 15.26
CA ASP A 39 -5.03 -6.13 16.52
C ASP A 39 -4.43 -4.70 16.39
N LEU A 40 -5.14 -3.79 15.72
CA LEU A 40 -4.73 -2.39 15.63
C LEU A 40 -5.54 -1.51 16.57
N SER A 41 -5.32 -1.62 17.88
CA SER A 41 -6.07 -0.85 18.88
C SER A 41 -5.87 0.68 18.80
N ARG A 42 -4.63 1.14 18.57
CA ARG A 42 -4.32 2.58 18.58
C ARG A 42 -4.69 3.27 17.26
N TYR A 43 -5.37 4.41 17.36
CA TYR A 43 -5.77 5.24 16.21
C TYR A 43 -4.58 5.63 15.30
N CYS A 44 -3.40 5.86 15.89
CA CYS A 44 -2.20 6.27 15.17
C CYS A 44 -1.66 5.17 14.24
N CYS A 45 -1.83 3.90 14.61
CA CYS A 45 -1.46 2.78 13.77
C CYS A 45 -2.61 2.48 12.76
N ARG A 46 -3.90 2.69 13.12
CA ARG A 46 -5.05 2.57 12.19
C ARG A 46 -5.01 3.55 11.01
N ARG A 47 -4.67 4.83 11.27
CA ARG A 47 -4.59 5.85 10.21
C ARG A 47 -3.59 5.51 9.10
N MET A 48 -2.58 4.69 9.41
CA MET A 48 -1.57 4.27 8.43
C MET A 48 -2.17 3.36 7.37
N LEU A 49 -3.18 2.55 7.69
CA LEU A 49 -3.90 1.72 6.72
C LEU A 49 -5.04 2.51 6.07
N LEU A 50 -5.84 3.23 6.85
CA LEU A 50 -7.03 3.94 6.35
C LEU A 50 -6.71 5.03 5.33
N SER A 51 -5.60 5.75 5.51
CA SER A 51 -5.21 6.86 4.63
C SER A 51 -4.12 6.49 3.62
N ASN A 52 -3.78 5.20 3.50
CA ASN A 52 -2.78 4.78 2.53
C ASN A 52 -3.35 4.79 1.10
N VAL A 53 -2.55 5.30 0.16
CA VAL A 53 -2.86 5.24 -1.28
C VAL A 53 -1.64 4.66 -2.02
N GLU A 54 -1.84 3.49 -2.63
CA GLU A 54 -0.80 2.79 -3.39
C GLU A 54 -0.64 3.39 -4.80
N ILE A 55 0.17 4.43 -4.88
CA ILE A 55 0.52 5.08 -6.17
C ILE A 55 1.64 4.33 -6.93
N ILE A 56 2.24 3.29 -6.35
CA ILE A 56 3.42 2.62 -6.92
C ILE A 56 3.14 2.03 -8.31
N ASP A 57 1.96 1.44 -8.51
CA ASP A 57 1.54 0.85 -9.78
C ASP A 57 1.40 1.87 -10.92
N GLN A 58 1.16 3.14 -10.58
CA GLN A 58 1.09 4.21 -11.58
C GLN A 58 2.51 4.64 -11.97
N VAL A 59 3.42 4.74 -11.01
CA VAL A 59 4.82 5.12 -11.24
C VAL A 59 5.57 4.05 -12.04
N LEU A 60 5.34 2.76 -11.75
CA LEU A 60 5.99 1.65 -12.45
C LEU A 60 5.72 1.68 -13.96
N ARG A 61 4.49 2.01 -14.38
CA ARG A 61 4.12 2.15 -15.80
C ARG A 61 4.97 3.18 -16.54
N PHE A 62 5.32 4.30 -15.90
CA PHE A 62 6.18 5.31 -16.52
C PHE A 62 7.60 4.78 -16.79
N ASN A 63 8.15 3.97 -15.87
CA ASN A 63 9.46 3.37 -16.06
C ASN A 63 9.43 2.34 -17.19
N GLU A 64 8.42 1.48 -17.24
CA GLU A 64 8.26 0.49 -18.32
C GLU A 64 8.17 1.14 -19.71
N GLU A 65 7.40 2.23 -19.84
CA GLU A 65 7.34 2.98 -21.10
C GLU A 65 8.67 3.63 -21.46
N THR A 66 9.42 4.11 -20.47
CA THR A 66 10.74 4.72 -20.69
C THR A 66 11.75 3.69 -21.19
N GLU A 67 11.76 2.49 -20.62
CA GLU A 67 12.64 1.41 -21.08
C GLU A 67 12.28 0.94 -22.50
N LYS A 68 10.99 0.78 -22.81
CA LYS A 68 10.54 0.46 -24.19
C LYS A 68 10.99 1.49 -25.22
N ARG A 69 10.96 2.79 -24.86
CA ARG A 69 11.45 3.86 -25.74
C ARG A 69 12.96 3.80 -25.96
N LYS A 70 13.75 3.46 -24.94
CA LYS A 70 15.20 3.28 -25.05
C LYS A 70 15.55 2.08 -25.93
N GLU A 71 14.85 0.96 -25.75
CA GLU A 71 15.02 -0.24 -26.58
C GLU A 71 14.70 0.04 -28.05
N ALA A 72 13.59 0.74 -28.32
CA ALA A 72 13.22 1.16 -29.68
C ALA A 72 14.27 2.11 -30.31
N HIS A 73 14.88 3.00 -29.52
CA HIS A 73 15.92 3.90 -30.00
C HIS A 73 17.27 3.19 -30.24
N ASN A 74 17.63 2.18 -29.45
CA ASN A 74 18.87 1.42 -29.64
C ASN A 74 18.85 0.48 -30.86
N PHE A 75 17.68 0.28 -31.47
CA PHE A 75 17.50 -0.59 -32.64
C PHE A 75 17.72 0.15 -33.98
N TYR A 76 18.03 1.44 -33.94
CA TYR A 76 18.38 2.30 -35.09
C TYR A 76 19.83 2.77 -34.98
#